data_AF-A0A022QVX4-F1
#
_entry.id   AF-A0A022QVX4-F1
#
_cell.length_a   1.000
_cell.length_b   1.000
_cell.length_c   1.000
_cell.angle_alpha   90.00
_cell.angle_beta   90.00
_cell.angle_gamma   90.00
#
_symmetry.space_group_name_H-M   'P 1'
#
loop_
_entity.id
_entity.type
_entity.pdbx_description
1 polymer ?
#
loop_
_entity_poly.entity_id
_entity_poly.type
_entity_poly.pdbx_seq_one_letter_code
_entity_poly.pdbx_strand_id
1 'polypeptide(L)'
;MFRTATSRARSLKGRTGYKGCARYATVSPVSTKPASAGFFSWLTGEKSSSLTPLGLPLENVTLPPPLPDYVEPGKTRVTTLANGLKIASETSANPAASIGLYVNCGSIYETPASYGATHLLERMAFKSTTNRSHLRVVREVEAIGGNITASGSREHMSYTYDGLKTYVPRMVELLVDCVRNPAFLDWEVSEQLRKMSDDISEASKNPLHLLSEAIHSTGYSGPYANALLASESALTHLNSGVLENFVAQNYTASRMVLAASGVDHDKLLEYAEPLLSDLPNVSPPSVPKAVYTGGDYRRQGDSGATHFALAFELPGGWVKEKDAMTLTVLQMLMGGGGSFSAGGPGKGMYSRLYLNVLNENPQIQSFSAFSSVSNHTGLFGIQATTASDFAINAIDIAVRELMAVATPGQVDKVQLDRAKQSTKTAFLMNLESRMVVSEDIGKQILTQGERKPVDHYLKIVEEITAQDIAKTVQKLLSSPLTMASYGDVLHLPSYDSVSRLFH
;
A
#
# COMPACT_ATOMS: atom_id res chain seq x y z
N MET A 1 -0.59 -4.13 -6.93
CA MET A 1 0.05 -5.22 -6.16
C MET A 1 1.49 -4.92 -5.73
N PHE A 2 1.91 -3.64 -5.72
CA PHE A 2 3.16 -3.20 -5.12
C PHE A 2 2.81 -2.10 -4.14
N ARG A 3 3.01 -2.33 -2.83
CA ARG A 3 3.29 -1.22 -1.94
C ARG A 3 4.65 -0.71 -2.36
N THR A 4 4.73 0.49 -2.95
CA THR A 4 5.84 1.36 -2.59
C THR A 4 5.74 1.50 -1.08
N ALA A 5 6.56 0.77 -0.35
CA ALA A 5 6.73 0.98 1.07
C ALA A 5 7.40 2.35 1.28
N THR A 6 6.69 3.44 0.96
CA THR A 6 6.82 4.65 1.75
C THR A 6 6.30 4.27 3.11
N SER A 7 7.24 3.90 3.98
CA SER A 7 7.05 3.81 5.42
C SER A 7 6.21 5.00 5.91
N ARG A 8 4.90 4.80 6.06
CA ARG A 8 4.04 5.61 6.95
C ARG A 8 4.45 5.27 8.38
N ALA A 9 5.65 5.70 8.76
CA ALA A 9 6.18 5.67 10.12
C ALA A 9 7.40 6.59 10.18
N ARG A 10 7.16 7.90 10.28
CA ARG A 10 7.97 8.88 11.06
C ARG A 10 7.48 10.30 10.77
N SER A 11 6.76 10.89 11.73
CA SER A 11 6.87 12.31 12.09
C SER A 11 5.91 12.64 13.24
N LEU A 12 6.23 12.19 14.46
CA LEU A 12 5.78 12.82 15.70
C LEU A 12 6.94 12.76 16.69
N LYS A 13 8.00 13.51 16.39
CA LYS A 13 9.00 13.91 17.38
C LYS A 13 9.26 15.39 17.22
N GLY A 14 8.56 16.18 18.03
CA GLY A 14 8.77 17.61 18.15
C GLY A 14 7.93 18.20 19.27
N ARG A 15 8.59 18.50 20.40
CA ARG A 15 8.16 19.36 21.52
C ARG A 15 7.24 18.74 22.59
N THR A 16 7.87 18.12 23.58
CA THR A 16 7.67 18.49 24.99
C THR A 16 9.01 18.35 25.71
N GLY A 17 9.68 19.47 25.97
CA GLY A 17 10.71 19.51 27.00
C GLY A 17 10.03 19.63 28.35
N TYR A 18 10.34 18.75 29.29
CA TYR A 18 10.65 19.08 30.69
C TYR A 18 11.22 17.84 31.40
N LYS A 19 12.26 18.12 32.18
CA LYS A 19 13.13 17.32 33.04
C LYS A 19 12.55 16.03 33.65
N GLY A 20 13.35 14.96 33.59
CA GLY A 20 13.26 13.81 34.48
C GLY A 20 14.16 12.65 34.02
N CYS A 21 15.35 12.51 34.61
CA CYS A 21 16.20 11.32 34.42
C CYS A 21 15.43 10.08 34.90
N ALA A 22 14.90 9.29 33.96
CA ALA A 22 14.46 7.94 34.26
C ALA A 22 15.72 7.08 34.47
N ARG A 23 15.97 6.71 35.73
CA ARG A 23 16.97 5.71 36.09
C ARG A 23 16.65 4.42 35.33
N TYR A 24 17.60 3.91 34.56
CA TYR A 24 17.58 2.52 34.12
C TYR A 24 17.48 1.65 35.37
N ALA A 25 16.37 0.92 35.52
CA ALA A 25 16.31 -0.17 36.48
C ALA A 25 17.26 -1.27 35.97
N THR A 26 18.49 -1.24 36.47
CA THR A 26 19.37 -2.41 36.44
C THR A 26 18.62 -3.55 37.09
N VAL A 27 18.26 -4.57 36.31
CA VAL A 27 17.78 -5.84 36.86
C VAL A 27 18.98 -6.44 37.58
N SER A 28 19.06 -6.21 38.89
CA SER A 28 19.97 -6.98 39.73
C SER A 28 19.61 -8.46 39.57
N PRO A 29 20.59 -9.35 39.33
CA PRO A 29 20.30 -10.77 39.37
C PRO A 29 19.79 -11.07 40.78
N VAL A 30 18.51 -11.41 40.89
CA VAL A 30 17.98 -12.00 42.12
C VAL A 30 18.72 -13.32 42.25
N SER A 31 19.75 -13.34 43.09
CA SER A 31 20.37 -14.55 43.58
C SER A 31 19.26 -15.35 44.26
N THR A 32 18.74 -16.35 43.56
CA THR A 32 17.86 -17.36 44.15
C THR A 32 18.73 -18.21 45.07
N LYS A 33 18.97 -17.75 46.29
CA LYS A 33 19.22 -18.68 47.38
C LYS A 33 17.91 -19.45 47.59
N PRO A 34 17.93 -20.79 47.64
CA PRO A 34 16.75 -21.53 48.07
C PRO A 34 16.48 -21.12 49.52
N ALA A 35 15.43 -20.34 49.74
CA ALA A 35 14.96 -20.10 51.11
C ALA A 35 14.50 -21.44 51.64
N SER A 36 15.19 -21.98 52.64
CA SER A 36 14.64 -23.06 53.45
C SER A 36 13.29 -22.58 53.99
N ALA A 37 12.23 -23.31 53.65
CA ALA A 37 10.89 -23.01 54.14
C ALA A 37 10.91 -23.10 55.68
N GLY A 38 11.01 -21.94 56.33
CA GLY A 38 10.98 -21.84 57.78
C GLY A 38 9.58 -22.16 58.30
N PHE A 39 9.53 -22.73 59.50
CA PHE A 39 8.34 -23.15 60.26
C PHE A 39 7.18 -22.13 60.27
N PHE A 40 7.46 -20.83 60.13
CA PHE A 40 6.45 -19.76 60.10
C PHE A 40 5.70 -19.61 58.76
N SER A 41 6.26 -20.01 57.61
CA SER A 41 5.57 -19.95 56.30
C SER A 41 4.44 -20.97 56.19
N TRP A 42 4.53 -22.08 56.94
CA TRP A 42 3.46 -23.07 57.06
C TRP A 42 2.26 -22.56 57.88
N LEU A 43 2.50 -21.69 58.87
CA LEU A 43 1.47 -21.14 59.76
C LEU A 43 0.63 -20.03 59.12
N THR A 44 1.14 -19.32 58.11
CA THR A 44 0.43 -18.20 57.46
C THR A 44 -0.13 -18.52 56.08
N GLY A 45 0.11 -19.72 55.54
CA GLY A 45 -0.39 -20.12 54.22
C GLY A 45 0.24 -19.37 53.03
N GLU A 46 1.27 -18.56 53.25
CA GLU A 46 1.96 -17.82 52.19
C GLU A 46 2.88 -18.75 51.39
N LYS A 47 2.36 -19.22 50.25
CA LYS A 47 3.19 -19.80 49.18
C LYS A 47 3.91 -18.67 48.46
N SER A 48 5.22 -18.52 48.68
CA SER A 48 6.07 -17.72 47.79
C SER A 48 6.06 -18.38 46.41
N SER A 49 5.37 -17.78 45.44
CA SER A 49 5.42 -18.24 44.05
C SER A 49 6.75 -17.79 43.45
N SER A 50 7.81 -18.57 43.63
CA SER A 50 9.02 -18.38 42.84
C SER A 50 8.68 -18.68 41.39
N LEU A 51 8.60 -17.65 40.55
CA LEU A 51 8.46 -17.83 39.12
C LEU A 51 9.67 -18.62 38.60
N THR A 52 9.41 -19.65 37.79
CA THR A 52 10.46 -20.40 37.10
C THR A 52 11.32 -19.42 36.28
N PRO A 53 12.65 -19.43 36.44
CA PRO A 53 13.53 -18.60 35.63
C PRO A 53 13.31 -18.86 34.13
N LEU A 54 13.42 -17.82 33.28
CA LEU A 54 13.17 -17.93 31.83
C LEU A 54 14.06 -18.96 31.10
N GLY A 55 15.17 -19.39 31.71
CA GLY A 55 16.03 -20.45 31.18
C GLY A 55 15.54 -21.88 31.44
N LEU A 56 14.46 -22.06 32.21
CA LEU A 56 13.88 -23.36 32.51
C LEU A 56 12.42 -23.41 31.99
N PRO A 57 11.97 -24.56 31.45
CA PRO A 57 10.60 -24.71 31.00
C PRO A 57 9.63 -24.59 32.19
N LEU A 58 8.49 -23.95 31.95
CA LEU A 58 7.40 -23.90 32.93
C LEU A 58 6.84 -25.31 33.15
N GLU A 59 6.75 -25.71 34.42
CA GLU A 59 6.16 -26.98 34.80
C GLU A 59 4.64 -26.96 34.52
N ASN A 60 4.09 -28.13 34.16
CA ASN A 60 2.65 -28.34 33.94
C ASN A 60 2.04 -27.60 32.73
N VAL A 61 2.83 -27.18 31.75
CA VAL A 61 2.32 -26.65 30.47
C VAL A 61 2.15 -27.80 29.47
N THR A 62 0.94 -27.97 28.93
CA THR A 62 0.68 -28.91 27.82
C THR A 62 0.94 -28.21 26.50
N LEU A 63 1.93 -28.68 25.75
CA LEU A 63 2.24 -28.15 24.41
C LEU A 63 1.46 -28.95 23.35
N PRO A 64 0.83 -28.28 22.37
CA PRO A 64 0.25 -28.98 21.24
C PRO A 64 1.34 -29.69 20.43
N PRO A 65 1.02 -30.81 19.74
CA PRO A 65 1.97 -31.43 18.83
C PRO A 65 2.40 -30.45 17.74
N PRO A 66 3.68 -30.47 17.30
CA PRO A 66 4.13 -29.61 16.23
C PRO A 66 3.48 -30.00 14.90
N LEU A 67 3.49 -29.06 13.96
CA LEU A 67 3.16 -29.35 12.56
C LEU A 67 4.25 -30.25 11.94
N PRO A 68 3.93 -31.03 10.90
CA PRO A 68 4.94 -31.75 10.13
C PRO A 68 5.91 -30.77 9.45
N ASP A 69 7.13 -31.22 9.18
CA ASP A 69 8.19 -30.40 8.53
C ASP A 69 7.74 -29.80 7.20
N TYR A 70 6.89 -30.52 6.47
CA TYR A 70 6.23 -30.05 5.27
C TYR A 70 4.72 -29.98 5.47
N VAL A 71 4.18 -28.77 5.30
CA VAL A 71 2.73 -28.51 5.25
C VAL A 71 2.39 -28.08 3.83
N GLU A 72 1.44 -28.76 3.18
CA GLU A 72 0.99 -28.37 1.85
C GLU A 72 0.47 -26.91 1.89
N PRO A 73 0.89 -26.04 0.96
CA PRO A 73 0.36 -24.69 0.87
C PRO A 73 -1.16 -24.70 0.68
N GLY A 74 -1.85 -23.76 1.36
CA GLY A 74 -3.28 -23.60 1.20
C GLY A 74 -3.64 -23.25 -0.25
N LYS A 75 -4.71 -23.84 -0.77
CA LYS A 75 -5.27 -23.46 -2.08
C LYS A 75 -6.29 -22.37 -1.87
N THR A 76 -6.23 -21.31 -2.68
CA THR A 76 -7.26 -20.26 -2.65
C THR A 76 -8.57 -20.83 -3.16
N ARG A 77 -9.59 -20.85 -2.30
CA ARG A 77 -10.98 -21.21 -2.65
C ARG A 77 -11.78 -19.92 -2.80
N VAL A 78 -12.62 -19.85 -3.82
CA VAL A 78 -13.47 -18.68 -4.10
C VAL A 78 -14.90 -19.15 -4.30
N THR A 79 -15.84 -18.52 -3.59
CA THR A 79 -17.28 -18.72 -3.74
C THR A 79 -17.91 -17.39 -4.12
N THR A 80 -18.78 -17.40 -5.13
CA THR A 80 -19.59 -16.22 -5.50
C THR A 80 -20.99 -16.42 -4.96
N LEU A 81 -21.43 -15.53 -4.08
CA LEU A 81 -22.78 -15.53 -3.54
C LEU A 81 -23.81 -15.19 -4.64
N ALA A 82 -25.07 -15.55 -4.42
CA ALA A 82 -26.15 -15.29 -5.38
C ALA A 82 -26.34 -13.79 -5.72
N ASN A 83 -25.95 -12.89 -4.82
CA ASN A 83 -25.99 -11.44 -5.03
C ASN A 83 -24.74 -10.87 -5.75
N GLY A 84 -23.78 -11.72 -6.14
CA GLY A 84 -22.58 -11.34 -6.88
C GLY A 84 -21.35 -11.00 -6.03
N LEU A 85 -21.47 -10.97 -4.70
CA LEU A 85 -20.33 -10.79 -3.79
C LEU A 85 -19.44 -12.02 -3.80
N LYS A 86 -18.11 -11.81 -3.79
CA LYS A 86 -17.14 -12.92 -3.76
C LYS A 86 -16.52 -13.08 -2.39
N ILE A 87 -16.48 -14.32 -1.90
CA ILE A 87 -15.79 -14.71 -0.67
C ILE A 87 -14.64 -15.62 -1.07
N ALA A 88 -13.44 -15.27 -0.66
CA ALA A 88 -12.23 -16.00 -0.97
C ALA A 88 -11.40 -16.27 0.29
N SER A 89 -10.81 -17.47 0.39
CA SER A 89 -9.89 -17.75 1.48
C SER A 89 -8.80 -18.73 1.12
N GLU A 90 -7.73 -18.67 1.90
CA GLU A 90 -6.63 -19.61 1.89
C GLU A 90 -6.28 -20.01 3.34
N THR A 91 -5.97 -21.28 3.56
CA THR A 91 -5.50 -21.79 4.84
C THR A 91 -4.01 -21.51 5.03
N SER A 92 -3.57 -21.35 6.28
CA SER A 92 -2.16 -21.13 6.63
C SER A 92 -1.77 -21.98 7.83
N ALA A 93 -0.47 -22.24 8.02
CA ALA A 93 0.06 -22.91 9.20
C ALA A 93 0.17 -21.99 10.43
N ASN A 94 0.38 -20.68 10.23
CA ASN A 94 0.56 -19.70 11.31
C ASN A 94 -0.71 -19.56 12.18
N PRO A 95 -0.63 -19.16 13.47
CA PRO A 95 -1.81 -19.06 14.35
C PRO A 95 -2.66 -17.80 14.13
N ALA A 96 -2.26 -16.90 13.23
CA ALA A 96 -2.91 -15.63 12.97
C ALA A 96 -3.72 -15.67 11.66
N ALA A 97 -4.76 -14.85 11.59
CA ALA A 97 -5.56 -14.62 10.40
C ALA A 97 -5.46 -13.15 9.97
N SER A 98 -5.65 -12.91 8.68
CA SER A 98 -5.86 -11.59 8.10
C SER A 98 -7.10 -11.64 7.23
N ILE A 99 -8.08 -10.78 7.51
CA ILE A 99 -9.36 -10.73 6.80
C ILE A 99 -9.52 -9.32 6.24
N GLY A 100 -9.84 -9.21 4.95
CA GLY A 100 -10.06 -7.93 4.30
C GLY A 100 -11.34 -7.91 3.49
N LEU A 101 -12.06 -6.81 3.56
CA LEU A 101 -13.18 -6.49 2.68
C LEU A 101 -12.73 -5.40 1.72
N TYR A 102 -12.67 -5.76 0.44
CA TYR A 102 -12.18 -4.90 -0.63
C TYR A 102 -13.36 -4.47 -1.50
N VAL A 103 -13.44 -3.18 -1.79
CA VAL A 103 -14.51 -2.59 -2.59
C VAL A 103 -13.89 -1.96 -3.83
N ASN A 104 -14.37 -2.31 -5.03
CA ASN A 104 -13.98 -1.66 -6.29
C ASN A 104 -14.60 -0.25 -6.33
N CYS A 105 -14.08 0.67 -5.54
CA CYS A 105 -14.49 2.05 -5.35
C CYS A 105 -13.27 2.89 -4.99
N GLY A 106 -13.21 4.17 -5.33
CA GLY A 106 -12.05 5.02 -5.06
C GLY A 106 -12.20 6.38 -5.72
N SER A 107 -11.11 7.15 -5.79
CA SER A 107 -11.19 8.53 -6.29
C SER A 107 -11.63 8.64 -7.76
N ILE A 108 -11.49 7.59 -8.58
CA ILE A 108 -12.01 7.59 -9.96
C ILE A 108 -13.55 7.61 -10.01
N TYR A 109 -14.22 7.16 -8.94
CA TYR A 109 -15.68 7.16 -8.87
C TYR A 109 -16.23 8.43 -8.19
N GLU A 110 -15.35 9.35 -7.80
CA GLU A 110 -15.77 10.64 -7.26
C GLU A 110 -16.34 11.56 -8.34
N THR A 111 -17.37 12.27 -7.95
CA THR A 111 -17.99 13.33 -8.74
C THR A 111 -17.61 14.70 -8.16
N PRO A 112 -17.86 15.82 -8.87
CA PRO A 112 -17.62 17.14 -8.32
C PRO A 112 -18.28 17.42 -6.95
N ALA A 113 -19.38 16.73 -6.64
CA ALA A 113 -20.07 16.85 -5.34
C ALA A 113 -19.45 16.00 -4.22
N SER A 114 -18.56 15.06 -4.57
CA SER A 114 -18.00 14.08 -3.64
C SER A 114 -16.47 14.02 -3.69
N TYR A 115 -15.80 15.05 -4.23
CA TYR A 115 -14.34 15.05 -4.28
C TYR A 115 -13.75 14.99 -2.87
N GLY A 116 -12.86 14.02 -2.65
CA GLY A 116 -12.28 13.74 -1.34
C GLY A 116 -13.10 12.78 -0.46
N ALA A 117 -14.24 12.26 -0.95
CA ALA A 117 -15.03 11.25 -0.23
C ALA A 117 -14.21 9.99 0.06
N THR A 118 -13.34 9.57 -0.86
CA THR A 118 -12.43 8.41 -0.68
C THR A 118 -11.49 8.63 0.52
N HIS A 119 -10.87 9.80 0.62
CA HIS A 119 -9.97 10.15 1.73
C HIS A 119 -10.73 10.24 3.06
N LEU A 120 -11.92 10.84 3.06
CA LEU A 120 -12.75 10.93 4.25
C LEU A 120 -13.29 9.56 4.68
N LEU A 121 -13.63 8.65 3.76
CA LEU A 121 -14.04 7.28 4.09
C LEU A 121 -12.91 6.44 4.66
N GLU A 122 -11.66 6.64 4.24
CA GLU A 122 -10.50 6.04 4.91
C GLU A 122 -10.42 6.49 6.38
N ARG A 123 -10.66 7.78 6.66
CA ARG A 123 -10.64 8.35 8.03
C ARG A 123 -11.86 7.95 8.88
N MET A 124 -13.00 7.77 8.23
CA MET A 124 -14.26 7.34 8.85
C MET A 124 -14.37 5.82 8.99
N ALA A 125 -13.35 5.06 8.55
CA ALA A 125 -13.31 3.62 8.74
C ALA A 125 -13.32 3.26 10.23
N PHE A 126 -14.11 2.23 10.59
CA PHE A 126 -14.23 1.72 11.95
C PHE A 126 -14.66 2.76 13.00
N LYS A 127 -15.42 3.78 12.56
CA LYS A 127 -16.15 4.71 13.44
C LYS A 127 -17.47 4.11 13.88
N SER A 128 -18.39 4.93 14.39
CA SER A 128 -19.69 4.47 14.83
C SER A 128 -20.46 3.81 13.67
N THR A 129 -21.09 2.69 13.96
CA THR A 129 -22.02 1.98 13.07
C THR A 129 -23.44 2.19 13.59
N THR A 130 -24.44 1.75 12.85
CA THR A 130 -25.83 1.75 13.34
C THR A 130 -26.03 0.80 14.53
N ASN A 131 -25.12 -0.17 14.72
CA ASN A 131 -25.20 -1.21 15.75
C ASN A 131 -24.20 -1.02 16.92
N ARG A 132 -23.12 -0.28 16.71
CA ARG A 132 -22.00 -0.12 17.65
C ARG A 132 -21.55 1.34 17.70
N SER A 133 -21.34 1.87 18.90
CA SER A 133 -20.61 3.13 19.06
C SER A 133 -19.14 2.93 18.73
N HIS A 134 -18.46 4.00 18.29
CA HIS A 134 -17.01 3.96 18.03
C HIS A 134 -16.21 3.46 19.25
N LEU A 135 -16.60 3.84 20.48
CA LEU A 135 -15.96 3.32 21.70
C LEU A 135 -16.10 1.78 21.81
N ARG A 136 -17.28 1.25 21.48
CA ARG A 136 -17.52 -0.19 21.50
C ARG A 136 -16.68 -0.90 20.44
N VAL A 137 -16.60 -0.35 19.22
CA VAL A 137 -15.74 -0.89 18.14
C VAL A 137 -14.29 -0.98 18.62
N VAL A 138 -13.74 0.12 19.17
CA VAL A 138 -12.35 0.14 19.68
C VAL A 138 -12.15 -0.89 20.80
N ARG A 139 -13.08 -0.98 21.76
CA ARG A 139 -12.98 -1.95 22.86
C ARG A 139 -13.06 -3.40 22.39
N GLU A 140 -13.92 -3.71 21.43
CA GLU A 140 -14.02 -5.06 20.85
C GLU A 140 -12.71 -5.43 20.11
N VAL A 141 -12.11 -4.48 19.38
CA VAL A 141 -10.84 -4.69 18.68
C VAL A 141 -9.69 -4.94 19.66
N GLU A 142 -9.54 -4.08 20.67
CA GLU A 142 -8.47 -4.20 21.68
C GLU A 142 -8.64 -5.44 22.56
N ALA A 143 -9.89 -5.80 22.91
CA ALA A 143 -10.15 -6.94 23.80
C ALA A 143 -9.67 -8.28 23.23
N ILE A 144 -9.65 -8.43 21.90
CA ILE A 144 -9.11 -9.62 21.24
C ILE A 144 -7.64 -9.45 20.78
N GLY A 145 -7.03 -8.29 21.06
CA GLY A 145 -5.68 -7.95 20.63
C GLY A 145 -5.51 -7.82 19.12
N GLY A 146 -6.58 -7.45 18.42
CA GLY A 146 -6.58 -7.36 16.96
C GLY A 146 -6.16 -5.97 16.45
N ASN A 147 -5.91 -5.89 15.15
CA ASN A 147 -5.49 -4.66 14.49
C ASN A 147 -6.33 -4.40 13.24
N ILE A 148 -6.90 -3.20 13.13
CA ILE A 148 -7.74 -2.79 12.00
C ILE A 148 -7.02 -1.72 11.18
N THR A 149 -7.09 -1.81 9.85
CA THR A 149 -6.57 -0.76 8.97
C THR A 149 -7.49 -0.54 7.78
N ALA A 150 -7.57 0.71 7.33
CA ALA A 150 -8.26 1.08 6.10
C ALA A 150 -7.31 1.82 5.15
N SER A 151 -7.54 1.69 3.85
CA SER A 151 -6.80 2.45 2.85
C SER A 151 -7.68 2.75 1.64
N GLY A 152 -7.65 4.00 1.20
CA GLY A 152 -8.23 4.44 -0.06
C GLY A 152 -7.21 4.47 -1.18
N SER A 153 -7.63 4.06 -2.37
CA SER A 153 -6.85 4.17 -3.61
C SER A 153 -7.69 4.84 -4.69
N ARG A 154 -7.10 5.03 -5.87
CA ARG A 154 -7.82 5.53 -7.05
C ARG A 154 -8.92 4.56 -7.47
N GLU A 155 -8.67 3.24 -7.40
CA GLU A 155 -9.59 2.22 -7.96
C GLU A 155 -10.26 1.32 -6.91
N HIS A 156 -9.75 1.26 -5.68
CA HIS A 156 -10.28 0.37 -4.64
C HIS A 156 -10.17 0.96 -3.23
N MET A 157 -11.10 0.56 -2.35
CA MET A 157 -11.05 0.76 -0.91
C MET A 157 -10.73 -0.59 -0.26
N SER A 158 -9.88 -0.60 0.76
CA SER A 158 -9.56 -1.81 1.52
C SER A 158 -9.81 -1.58 3.00
N TYR A 159 -10.56 -2.47 3.64
CA TYR A 159 -10.77 -2.53 5.08
C TYR A 159 -10.26 -3.87 5.58
N THR A 160 -9.32 -3.88 6.50
CA THR A 160 -8.63 -5.10 6.93
C THR A 160 -8.64 -5.23 8.44
N TYR A 161 -8.67 -6.47 8.90
CA TYR A 161 -8.65 -6.84 10.30
C TYR A 161 -7.73 -8.06 10.49
N ASP A 162 -6.69 -7.89 11.30
CA ASP A 162 -5.75 -8.92 11.70
C ASP A 162 -5.96 -9.34 13.16
N GLY A 163 -5.82 -10.64 13.44
CA GLY A 163 -5.97 -11.19 14.78
C GLY A 163 -5.59 -12.67 14.85
N LEU A 164 -5.82 -13.30 15.99
CA LEU A 164 -5.65 -14.75 16.14
C LEU A 164 -6.81 -15.49 15.48
N LYS A 165 -6.55 -16.67 14.91
CA LYS A 165 -7.55 -17.49 14.21
C LYS A 165 -8.78 -17.83 15.07
N THR A 166 -8.60 -17.93 16.38
CA THR A 166 -9.70 -18.18 17.34
C THR A 166 -10.82 -17.15 17.27
N TYR A 167 -10.51 -15.91 16.86
CA TYR A 167 -11.47 -14.81 16.86
C TYR A 167 -12.04 -14.47 15.47
N VAL A 168 -11.80 -15.31 14.47
CA VAL A 168 -12.31 -15.13 13.10
C VAL A 168 -13.81 -14.75 13.05
N PRO A 169 -14.74 -15.41 13.79
CA PRO A 169 -16.15 -15.02 13.75
C PRO A 169 -16.37 -13.56 14.12
N ARG A 170 -15.72 -13.09 15.20
CA ARG A 170 -15.81 -11.70 15.68
C ARG A 170 -15.17 -10.72 14.71
N MET A 171 -14.05 -11.12 14.09
CA MET A 171 -13.36 -10.30 13.11
C MET A 171 -14.21 -10.06 11.86
N VAL A 172 -14.85 -11.13 11.34
CA VAL A 172 -15.76 -11.04 10.18
C VAL A 172 -16.97 -10.17 10.52
N GLU A 173 -17.61 -10.42 11.67
CA GLU A 173 -18.80 -9.67 12.08
C GLU A 173 -18.52 -8.17 12.22
N LEU A 174 -17.45 -7.79 12.92
CA LEU A 174 -17.09 -6.38 13.11
C LEU A 174 -16.69 -5.72 11.79
N LEU A 175 -15.91 -6.41 10.95
CA LEU A 175 -15.48 -5.88 9.66
C LEU A 175 -16.69 -5.63 8.74
N VAL A 176 -17.61 -6.58 8.64
CA VAL A 176 -18.81 -6.43 7.82
C VAL A 176 -19.71 -5.33 8.37
N ASP A 177 -19.93 -5.26 9.68
CA ASP A 177 -20.76 -4.19 10.28
C ASP A 177 -20.18 -2.79 10.01
N CYS A 178 -18.87 -2.60 10.21
CA CYS A 178 -18.22 -1.31 9.99
C CYS A 178 -18.24 -0.84 8.53
N VAL A 179 -18.20 -1.77 7.57
CA VAL A 179 -18.20 -1.41 6.14
C VAL A 179 -19.62 -1.25 5.60
N ARG A 180 -20.54 -2.10 6.02
CA ARG A 180 -21.91 -2.15 5.49
C ARG A 180 -22.87 -1.18 6.17
N ASN A 181 -22.72 -0.97 7.48
CA ASN A 181 -23.65 -0.21 8.29
C ASN A 181 -23.02 1.03 8.97
N PRO A 182 -22.20 1.85 8.26
CA PRO A 182 -21.60 3.01 8.89
C PRO A 182 -22.68 4.03 9.28
N ALA A 183 -22.53 4.64 10.46
CA ALA A 183 -23.32 5.78 10.88
C ALA A 183 -22.44 7.03 10.84
N PHE A 184 -22.58 7.85 9.81
CA PHE A 184 -21.76 9.04 9.62
C PHE A 184 -22.26 10.20 10.49
N LEU A 185 -22.02 10.11 11.80
CA LEU A 185 -22.43 11.12 12.77
C LEU A 185 -21.71 12.44 12.50
N ASP A 186 -22.46 13.54 12.39
CA ASP A 186 -21.93 14.86 11.96
C ASP A 186 -20.74 15.33 12.79
N TRP A 187 -20.72 15.04 14.09
CA TRP A 187 -19.62 15.42 14.97
C TRP A 187 -18.36 14.58 14.74
N GLU A 188 -18.49 13.28 14.43
CA GLU A 188 -17.35 12.41 14.08
C GLU A 188 -16.78 12.81 12.72
N VAL A 189 -17.65 13.10 11.74
CA VAL A 189 -17.25 13.62 10.43
C VAL A 189 -16.52 14.96 10.56
N SER A 190 -17.08 15.90 11.31
CA SER A 190 -16.46 17.21 11.56
C SER A 190 -15.10 17.09 12.25
N GLU A 191 -14.94 16.11 13.14
CA GLU A 191 -13.65 15.80 13.77
C GLU A 191 -12.63 15.26 12.75
N GLN A 192 -13.05 14.34 11.87
CA GLN A 192 -12.15 13.81 10.84
C GLN A 192 -11.79 14.87 9.80
N LEU A 193 -12.71 15.75 9.42
CA LEU A 193 -12.43 16.86 8.50
C LEU A 193 -11.35 17.82 9.05
N ARG A 194 -11.37 18.11 10.36
CA ARG A 194 -10.30 18.89 11.00
C ARG A 194 -8.95 18.18 10.91
N LYS A 195 -8.92 16.87 11.18
CA LYS A 195 -7.70 16.04 11.07
C LYS A 195 -7.21 15.93 9.62
N MET A 196 -8.11 15.87 8.65
CA MET A 196 -7.77 15.86 7.23
C MET A 196 -7.07 17.14 6.79
N SER A 197 -7.40 18.29 7.39
CA SER A 197 -6.66 19.54 7.14
C SER A 197 -5.18 19.41 7.54
N ASP A 198 -4.89 18.74 8.66
CA ASP A 198 -3.51 18.49 9.10
C ASP A 198 -2.80 17.53 8.13
N ASP A 199 -3.50 16.50 7.63
CA ASP A 199 -2.95 15.56 6.66
C ASP A 199 -2.60 16.24 5.33
N ILE A 200 -3.47 17.14 4.84
CA ILE A 200 -3.24 17.92 3.62
C ILE A 200 -2.03 18.82 3.81
N SER A 201 -1.94 19.50 4.96
CA SER A 201 -0.80 20.34 5.30
C SER A 201 0.49 19.52 5.35
N GLU A 202 0.49 18.35 5.97
CA GLU A 202 1.69 17.50 6.07
C GLU A 202 2.07 16.89 4.72
N ALA A 203 1.10 16.44 3.93
CA ALA A 203 1.31 15.94 2.58
C ALA A 203 1.94 17.02 1.67
N SER A 204 1.55 18.29 1.85
CA SER A 204 2.12 19.41 1.10
C SER A 204 3.60 19.69 1.42
N LYS A 205 4.10 19.21 2.55
CA LYS A 205 5.52 19.31 2.92
C LYS A 205 6.37 18.17 2.37
N ASN A 206 5.76 17.17 1.74
CA ASN A 206 6.47 16.04 1.15
C ASN A 206 6.52 16.19 -0.39
N PRO A 207 7.66 16.64 -0.96
CA PRO A 207 7.79 16.85 -2.40
C PRO A 207 7.52 15.60 -3.22
N LEU A 208 7.90 14.41 -2.72
CA LEU A 208 7.72 13.17 -3.48
C LEU A 208 6.24 12.80 -3.61
N HIS A 209 5.46 13.06 -2.55
CA HIS A 209 4.02 12.86 -2.58
C HIS A 209 3.34 13.88 -3.50
N LEU A 210 3.72 15.15 -3.39
CA LEU A 210 3.23 16.22 -4.29
C LEU A 210 3.47 15.88 -5.76
N LEU A 211 4.68 15.44 -6.11
CA LEU A 211 5.01 15.05 -7.47
C LEU A 211 4.18 13.85 -7.94
N SER A 212 3.96 12.86 -7.08
CA SER A 212 3.14 11.69 -7.43
C SER A 212 1.70 12.08 -7.77
N GLU A 213 1.08 12.95 -6.97
CA GLU A 213 -0.26 13.47 -7.25
C GLU A 213 -0.28 14.38 -8.48
N ALA A 214 0.73 15.26 -8.62
CA ALA A 214 0.85 16.16 -9.78
C ALA A 214 0.97 15.41 -11.11
N ILE A 215 1.76 14.33 -11.16
CA ILE A 215 1.87 13.49 -12.36
C ILE A 215 0.50 12.89 -12.75
N HIS A 216 -0.31 12.47 -11.78
CA HIS A 216 -1.65 11.95 -12.09
C HIS A 216 -2.60 13.05 -12.53
N SER A 217 -2.66 14.17 -11.80
CA SER A 217 -3.58 15.28 -12.09
C SER A 217 -3.29 15.96 -13.42
N THR A 218 -2.02 16.01 -13.83
CA THR A 218 -1.59 16.64 -15.07
C THR A 218 -1.57 15.67 -16.23
N GLY A 219 -1.13 14.43 -16.00
CA GLY A 219 -0.98 13.43 -17.07
C GLY A 219 -2.32 12.91 -17.61
N TYR A 220 -3.36 12.88 -16.77
CA TYR A 220 -4.69 12.42 -17.17
C TYR A 220 -5.69 13.57 -17.30
N SER A 221 -6.71 13.33 -18.12
CA SER A 221 -7.97 14.05 -18.11
C SER A 221 -9.09 13.13 -17.62
N GLY A 222 -9.94 13.64 -16.72
CA GLY A 222 -11.06 12.92 -16.16
C GLY A 222 -10.72 12.14 -14.87
N PRO A 223 -11.37 10.99 -14.63
CA PRO A 223 -11.37 10.29 -13.34
C PRO A 223 -10.01 10.00 -12.70
N TYR A 224 -9.00 9.63 -13.50
CA TYR A 224 -7.67 9.32 -12.98
C TYR A 224 -6.85 10.56 -12.58
N ALA A 225 -7.27 11.75 -13.03
CA ALA A 225 -6.72 13.02 -12.59
C ALA A 225 -7.29 13.51 -11.26
N ASN A 226 -8.37 12.90 -10.77
CA ASN A 226 -8.90 13.19 -9.44
C ASN A 226 -7.80 12.92 -8.40
N ALA A 227 -7.58 13.90 -7.51
CA ALA A 227 -6.62 13.78 -6.43
C ALA A 227 -7.04 12.66 -5.48
N LEU A 228 -6.07 11.89 -4.98
CA LEU A 228 -6.32 10.88 -3.96
C LEU A 228 -6.53 11.52 -2.58
N LEU A 229 -5.79 12.61 -2.31
CA LEU A 229 -6.01 13.45 -1.14
C LEU A 229 -7.00 14.56 -1.48
N ALA A 230 -7.98 14.76 -0.61
CA ALA A 230 -8.89 15.89 -0.69
C ALA A 230 -8.13 17.23 -0.76
N SER A 231 -8.61 18.18 -1.56
CA SER A 231 -8.11 19.56 -1.55
C SER A 231 -8.65 20.33 -0.34
N GLU A 232 -8.02 21.46 0.01
CA GLU A 232 -8.56 22.36 1.05
C GLU A 232 -9.98 22.85 0.70
N SER A 233 -10.23 23.13 -0.58
CA SER A 233 -11.57 23.50 -1.07
C SER A 233 -12.59 22.37 -0.94
N ALA A 234 -12.14 21.10 -0.92
CA ALA A 234 -13.05 19.98 -0.78
C ALA A 234 -13.57 19.82 0.66
N LEU A 235 -12.78 20.22 1.65
CA LEU A 235 -13.14 20.09 3.06
C LEU A 235 -14.41 20.86 3.45
N THR A 236 -14.75 21.93 2.71
CA THR A 236 -15.89 22.80 3.04
C THR A 236 -17.23 22.21 2.62
N HIS A 237 -17.26 21.30 1.65
CA HIS A 237 -18.50 20.71 1.13
C HIS A 237 -18.69 19.24 1.54
N LEU A 238 -17.61 18.55 1.92
CA LEU A 238 -17.70 17.19 2.47
C LEU A 238 -18.50 17.19 3.78
N ASN A 239 -19.47 16.27 3.88
CA ASN A 239 -20.32 16.09 5.05
C ASN A 239 -20.89 14.66 5.09
N SER A 240 -21.63 14.34 6.15
CA SER A 240 -22.29 13.05 6.37
C SER A 240 -23.15 12.62 5.18
N GLY A 241 -24.05 13.50 4.70
CA GLY A 241 -24.93 13.21 3.56
C GLY A 241 -24.17 12.90 2.26
N VAL A 242 -23.02 13.56 2.02
CA VAL A 242 -22.15 13.22 0.87
C VAL A 242 -21.58 11.81 1.01
N LEU A 243 -21.12 11.43 2.21
CA LEU A 243 -20.60 10.08 2.48
C LEU A 243 -21.68 9.00 2.36
N GLU A 244 -22.86 9.24 2.94
CA GLU A 244 -24.00 8.32 2.85
C GLU A 244 -24.39 8.04 1.40
N ASN A 245 -24.53 9.10 0.60
CA ASN A 245 -24.83 8.96 -0.82
C ASN A 245 -23.73 8.23 -1.58
N PHE A 246 -22.46 8.58 -1.32
CA PHE A 246 -21.33 7.93 -1.99
C PHE A 246 -21.22 6.44 -1.65
N VAL A 247 -21.43 6.07 -0.38
CA VAL A 247 -21.46 4.68 0.07
C VAL A 247 -22.64 3.94 -0.54
N ALA A 248 -23.86 4.49 -0.45
CA ALA A 248 -25.05 3.86 -1.00
C ALA A 248 -24.95 3.56 -2.51
N GLN A 249 -24.28 4.43 -3.27
CA GLN A 249 -24.07 4.24 -4.70
C GLN A 249 -22.95 3.24 -5.04
N ASN A 250 -21.91 3.16 -4.22
CA ASN A 250 -20.69 2.44 -4.59
C ASN A 250 -20.45 1.13 -3.84
N TYR A 251 -21.03 0.93 -2.66
CA TYR A 251 -20.80 -0.22 -1.79
C TYR A 251 -21.85 -1.30 -2.05
N THR A 252 -21.84 -1.84 -3.27
CA THR A 252 -22.78 -2.86 -3.75
C THR A 252 -22.13 -4.25 -3.76
N ALA A 253 -22.96 -5.30 -3.64
CA ALA A 253 -22.49 -6.69 -3.54
C ALA A 253 -21.53 -7.08 -4.68
N SER A 254 -21.88 -6.76 -5.91
CA SER A 254 -21.11 -7.06 -7.13
C SER A 254 -19.74 -6.37 -7.22
N ARG A 255 -19.45 -5.41 -6.34
CA ARG A 255 -18.18 -4.67 -6.25
C ARG A 255 -17.36 -5.03 -5.02
N MET A 256 -17.81 -6.01 -4.23
CA MET A 256 -17.19 -6.40 -2.97
C MET A 256 -16.55 -7.78 -3.04
N VAL A 257 -15.37 -7.88 -2.43
CA VAL A 257 -14.65 -9.14 -2.22
C VAL A 257 -14.24 -9.22 -0.76
N LEU A 258 -14.72 -10.25 -0.05
CA LEU A 258 -14.19 -10.63 1.26
C LEU A 258 -13.07 -11.65 1.06
N ALA A 259 -11.83 -11.29 1.36
CA ALA A 259 -10.69 -12.18 1.23
C ALA A 259 -10.03 -12.45 2.59
N ALA A 260 -9.66 -13.71 2.85
CA ALA A 260 -9.02 -14.10 4.10
C ALA A 260 -7.78 -14.97 3.89
N SER A 261 -6.71 -14.67 4.62
CA SER A 261 -5.53 -15.52 4.77
C SER A 261 -5.54 -16.15 6.16
N GLY A 262 -5.36 -17.47 6.23
CA GLY A 262 -5.36 -18.23 7.48
C GLY A 262 -6.75 -18.61 7.99
N VAL A 263 -7.75 -18.68 7.11
CA VAL A 263 -9.12 -19.04 7.51
C VAL A 263 -9.64 -20.17 6.61
N ASP A 264 -10.17 -21.21 7.23
CA ASP A 264 -10.87 -22.27 6.50
C ASP A 264 -12.06 -21.70 5.72
N HIS A 265 -12.24 -22.16 4.48
CA HIS A 265 -13.22 -21.57 3.58
C HIS A 265 -14.67 -21.82 4.01
N ASP A 266 -14.96 -23.04 4.45
CA ASP A 266 -16.33 -23.41 4.82
C ASP A 266 -16.72 -22.70 6.13
N LYS A 267 -15.75 -22.51 7.04
CA LYS A 267 -15.93 -21.64 8.22
C LYS A 267 -16.09 -20.17 7.87
N LEU A 268 -15.34 -19.64 6.91
CA LEU A 268 -15.52 -18.25 6.48
C LEU A 268 -16.92 -18.03 5.91
N LEU A 269 -17.41 -18.95 5.07
CA LEU A 269 -18.77 -18.90 4.53
C LEU A 269 -19.84 -18.95 5.62
N GLU A 270 -19.70 -19.87 6.60
CA GLU A 270 -20.59 -20.00 7.75
C GLU A 270 -20.81 -18.66 8.47
N TYR A 271 -19.75 -17.85 8.61
CA TYR A 271 -19.82 -16.56 9.29
C TYR A 271 -20.24 -15.40 8.37
N ALA A 272 -19.76 -15.38 7.14
CA ALA A 272 -19.88 -14.22 6.25
C ALA A 272 -21.16 -14.21 5.42
N GLU A 273 -21.64 -15.38 4.97
CA GLU A 273 -22.82 -15.46 4.10
C GLU A 273 -24.07 -14.83 4.73
N PRO A 274 -24.44 -15.13 6.00
CA PRO A 274 -25.61 -14.52 6.63
C PRO A 274 -25.52 -12.99 6.79
N LEU A 275 -24.31 -12.43 6.76
CA LEU A 275 -24.04 -11.01 6.95
C LEU A 275 -23.96 -10.23 5.64
N LEU A 276 -23.88 -10.92 4.49
CA LEU A 276 -23.58 -10.32 3.19
C LEU A 276 -24.56 -10.72 2.09
N SER A 277 -25.32 -11.81 2.24
CA SER A 277 -26.18 -12.36 1.18
C SER A 277 -27.37 -11.46 0.80
N ASP A 278 -27.81 -10.60 1.72
CA ASP A 278 -28.94 -9.67 1.58
C ASP A 278 -28.52 -8.28 1.08
N LEU A 279 -27.23 -8.05 0.78
CA LEU A 279 -26.80 -6.85 0.06
C LEU A 279 -27.46 -6.80 -1.33
N PRO A 280 -27.89 -5.61 -1.79
CA PRO A 280 -28.60 -5.49 -3.05
C PRO A 280 -27.68 -5.86 -4.22
N ASN A 281 -28.20 -6.73 -5.10
CA ASN A 281 -27.55 -7.06 -6.35
C ASN A 281 -27.85 -5.96 -7.38
N VAL A 282 -27.01 -4.93 -7.35
CA VAL A 282 -27.06 -3.82 -8.31
C VAL A 282 -26.02 -4.05 -9.40
N SER A 283 -26.39 -3.78 -10.65
CA SER A 283 -25.44 -3.78 -11.76
C SER A 283 -24.32 -2.77 -11.47
N PRO A 284 -23.04 -3.15 -11.60
CA PRO A 284 -21.94 -2.22 -11.41
C PRO A 284 -22.08 -1.00 -12.35
N PRO A 285 -21.75 0.22 -11.90
CA PRO A 285 -21.69 1.36 -12.80
C PRO A 285 -20.59 1.14 -13.85
N SER A 286 -20.73 1.78 -15.01
CA SER A 286 -19.69 1.75 -16.04
C SER A 286 -18.38 2.30 -15.47
N VAL A 287 -17.27 1.62 -15.74
CA VAL A 287 -15.94 2.08 -15.33
C VAL A 287 -15.68 3.47 -15.94
N PRO A 288 -15.36 4.48 -15.12
CA PRO A 288 -15.06 5.81 -15.62
C PRO A 288 -13.85 5.78 -16.57
N LYS A 289 -14.01 6.35 -17.77
CA LYS A 289 -12.93 6.39 -18.78
C LYS A 289 -12.05 7.62 -18.52
N ALA A 290 -10.74 7.42 -18.46
CA ALA A 290 -9.77 8.51 -18.51
C ALA A 290 -8.99 8.49 -19.82
N VAL A 291 -8.47 9.66 -20.17
CA VAL A 291 -7.62 9.86 -21.33
C VAL A 291 -6.30 10.41 -20.84
N TYR A 292 -5.19 9.80 -21.23
CA TYR A 292 -3.87 10.34 -20.95
C TYR A 292 -3.52 11.42 -21.99
N THR A 293 -3.12 12.60 -21.50
CA THR A 293 -2.87 13.78 -22.34
C THR A 293 -1.42 14.27 -22.25
N GLY A 294 -0.67 13.83 -21.24
CA GLY A 294 0.59 14.49 -20.88
C GLY A 294 0.36 15.88 -20.28
N GLY A 295 1.45 16.61 -20.07
CA GLY A 295 1.40 18.01 -19.61
C GLY A 295 2.54 18.40 -18.69
N ASP A 296 2.50 19.64 -18.21
CA ASP A 296 3.51 20.22 -17.32
C ASP A 296 2.87 20.76 -16.04
N TYR A 297 3.41 20.35 -14.90
CA TYR A 297 3.11 20.92 -13.60
C TYR A 297 4.38 21.52 -13.01
N ARG A 298 4.32 22.81 -12.62
CA ARG A 298 5.42 23.48 -11.93
C ARG A 298 4.89 24.22 -10.72
N ARG A 299 5.53 23.99 -9.58
CA ARG A 299 5.24 24.72 -8.36
C ARG A 299 6.53 25.20 -7.70
N GLN A 300 6.70 26.51 -7.65
CA GLN A 300 7.77 27.12 -6.86
C GLN A 300 7.54 26.83 -5.37
N GLY A 301 8.60 26.44 -4.67
CA GLY A 301 8.56 26.18 -3.24
C GLY A 301 9.92 26.40 -2.59
N ASP A 302 9.93 26.75 -1.31
CA ASP A 302 11.15 26.92 -0.53
C ASP A 302 11.57 25.55 0.05
N SER A 303 12.38 24.82 -0.71
CA SER A 303 12.88 23.48 -0.31
C SER A 303 14.40 23.37 -0.27
N GLY A 304 15.12 24.36 -0.79
CA GLY A 304 16.58 24.31 -0.97
C GLY A 304 17.06 23.28 -2.01
N ALA A 305 16.14 22.61 -2.71
CA ALA A 305 16.41 21.64 -3.75
C ALA A 305 15.39 21.79 -4.90
N THR A 306 15.63 21.08 -5.99
CA THR A 306 14.66 20.91 -7.06
C THR A 306 14.26 19.45 -7.16
N HIS A 307 12.96 19.22 -7.14
CA HIS A 307 12.34 17.91 -7.29
C HIS A 307 11.64 17.87 -8.65
N PHE A 308 11.83 16.80 -9.40
CA PHE A 308 11.09 16.60 -10.64
C PHE A 308 10.71 15.15 -10.86
N ALA A 309 9.69 14.94 -11.69
CA ALA A 309 9.31 13.65 -12.22
C ALA A 309 8.99 13.77 -13.71
N LEU A 310 9.48 12.81 -14.50
CA LEU A 310 9.13 12.61 -15.91
C LEU A 310 8.40 11.28 -16.01
N ALA A 311 7.22 11.27 -16.61
CA ALA A 311 6.38 10.08 -16.70
C ALA A 311 5.72 9.95 -18.07
N PHE A 312 5.41 8.70 -18.42
CA PHE A 312 4.80 8.27 -19.67
C PHE A 312 3.73 7.22 -19.40
N GLU A 313 2.76 7.11 -20.29
CA GLU A 313 1.69 6.11 -20.21
C GLU A 313 2.01 4.84 -20.98
N LEU A 314 1.71 3.69 -20.36
CA LEU A 314 1.53 2.42 -21.05
C LEU A 314 0.05 2.00 -21.02
N PRO A 315 -0.67 2.06 -22.15
CA PRO A 315 -2.08 1.68 -22.19
C PRO A 315 -2.26 0.16 -22.04
N GLY A 316 -3.21 -0.24 -21.19
CA GLY A 316 -3.62 -1.63 -20.99
C GLY A 316 -3.63 -2.11 -19.53
N GLY A 317 -2.84 -1.48 -18.65
CA GLY A 317 -2.88 -1.75 -17.21
C GLY A 317 -2.76 -3.24 -16.84
N TRP A 318 -3.39 -3.64 -15.73
CA TRP A 318 -3.47 -5.03 -15.26
C TRP A 318 -4.25 -5.97 -16.18
N VAL A 319 -5.10 -5.44 -17.07
CA VAL A 319 -5.76 -6.25 -18.10
C VAL A 319 -4.73 -6.80 -19.10
N LYS A 320 -3.62 -6.09 -19.35
CA LYS A 320 -2.48 -6.58 -20.14
C LYS A 320 -1.34 -7.03 -19.23
N GLU A 321 -1.50 -8.20 -18.63
CA GLU A 321 -0.57 -8.75 -17.62
C GLU A 321 0.89 -8.79 -18.06
N LYS A 322 1.18 -9.18 -19.31
CA LYS A 322 2.55 -9.20 -19.82
C LYS A 322 3.18 -7.80 -19.83
N ASP A 323 2.42 -6.79 -20.24
CA ASP A 323 2.87 -5.38 -20.25
C ASP A 323 3.08 -4.88 -18.80
N ALA A 324 2.15 -5.18 -17.88
CA ALA A 324 2.25 -4.82 -16.47
C ALA A 324 3.46 -5.46 -15.76
N MET A 325 3.73 -6.75 -16.03
CA MET A 325 4.90 -7.44 -15.51
C MET A 325 6.19 -6.93 -16.15
N THR A 326 6.16 -6.56 -17.43
CA THR A 326 7.30 -5.94 -18.10
C THR A 326 7.64 -4.58 -17.51
N LEU A 327 6.64 -3.75 -17.16
CA LEU A 327 6.84 -2.52 -16.39
C LEU A 327 7.45 -2.76 -15.01
N THR A 328 7.01 -3.81 -14.32
CA THR A 328 7.54 -4.18 -13.01
C THR A 328 9.02 -4.56 -13.09
N VAL A 329 9.38 -5.39 -14.07
CA VAL A 329 10.79 -5.76 -14.31
C VAL A 329 11.60 -4.55 -14.75
N LEU A 330 11.05 -3.67 -15.59
CA LEU A 330 11.69 -2.42 -15.99
C LEU A 330 11.95 -1.50 -14.79
N GLN A 331 10.98 -1.34 -13.87
CA GLN A 331 11.17 -0.58 -12.64
C GLN A 331 12.30 -1.18 -11.79
N MET A 332 12.35 -2.50 -11.64
CA MET A 332 13.41 -3.18 -10.87
C MET A 332 14.79 -3.04 -11.55
N LEU A 333 14.83 -3.07 -12.88
CA LEU A 333 16.05 -2.93 -13.69
C LEU A 333 16.63 -1.52 -13.57
N MET A 334 15.77 -0.51 -13.75
CA MET A 334 16.13 0.89 -13.62
C MET A 334 16.53 1.20 -12.18
N GLY A 335 15.69 0.79 -11.23
CA GLY A 335 15.92 0.93 -9.79
C GLY A 335 16.22 2.37 -9.39
N GLY A 336 17.35 2.57 -8.74
CA GLY A 336 17.77 3.83 -8.15
C GLY A 336 17.64 3.84 -6.62
N GLY A 337 17.50 5.03 -6.05
CA GLY A 337 17.33 5.21 -4.62
C GLY A 337 17.75 6.60 -4.14
N GLY A 338 17.93 6.74 -2.84
CA GLY A 338 18.56 7.90 -2.21
C GLY A 338 20.05 7.68 -1.97
N SER A 339 20.85 8.73 -2.15
CA SER A 339 22.31 8.71 -1.94
C SER A 339 22.70 8.38 -0.49
N PHE A 340 21.78 8.60 0.47
CA PHE A 340 22.01 8.34 1.90
C PHE A 340 21.41 7.02 2.44
N SER A 341 21.14 6.03 1.58
CA SER A 341 20.56 4.75 2.04
C SER A 341 21.61 3.86 2.72
N ALA A 342 21.62 3.86 4.06
CA ALA A 342 22.56 3.10 4.91
C ALA A 342 22.25 1.58 5.01
N GLY A 343 21.47 1.00 4.09
CA GLY A 343 21.17 -0.44 4.08
C GLY A 343 22.34 -1.30 3.56
N GLY A 344 22.29 -2.61 3.80
CA GLY A 344 23.26 -3.57 3.28
C GLY A 344 23.06 -3.93 1.79
N PRO A 345 23.85 -4.87 1.26
CA PRO A 345 23.66 -5.45 -0.08
C PRO A 345 22.24 -5.98 -0.28
N GLY A 346 21.76 -5.96 -1.53
CA GLY A 346 20.41 -6.39 -1.91
C GLY A 346 19.39 -5.25 -2.06
N LYS A 347 19.69 -4.04 -1.59
CA LYS A 347 18.81 -2.86 -1.71
C LYS A 347 18.73 -2.21 -3.11
N GLY A 348 19.28 -2.85 -4.14
CA GLY A 348 19.29 -2.31 -5.51
C GLY A 348 20.50 -1.43 -5.89
N MET A 349 21.62 -1.49 -5.16
CA MET A 349 22.83 -0.69 -5.46
C MET A 349 23.46 -0.96 -6.83
N TYR A 350 23.18 -2.12 -7.42
CA TYR A 350 23.64 -2.47 -8.77
C TYR A 350 22.56 -2.26 -9.84
N SER A 351 21.47 -1.55 -9.53
CA SER A 351 20.50 -1.14 -10.56
C SER A 351 21.08 -0.07 -11.47
N ARG A 352 20.54 0.05 -12.68
CA ARG A 352 21.10 0.91 -13.74
C ARG A 352 21.24 2.37 -13.28
N LEU A 353 20.17 2.94 -12.73
CA LEU A 353 20.19 4.33 -12.27
C LEU A 353 21.09 4.54 -11.05
N TYR A 354 21.22 3.55 -10.18
CA TYR A 354 22.14 3.65 -9.04
C TYR A 354 23.59 3.75 -9.51
N LEU A 355 23.99 2.88 -10.45
CA LEU A 355 25.36 2.86 -10.98
C LEU A 355 25.65 4.06 -11.87
N ASN A 356 24.79 4.35 -12.85
CA ASN A 356 25.07 5.38 -13.85
C ASN A 356 24.86 6.81 -13.34
N VAL A 357 23.98 6.99 -12.36
CA VAL A 357 23.56 8.33 -11.90
C VAL A 357 24.06 8.60 -10.49
N LEU A 358 23.67 7.81 -9.49
CA LEU A 358 23.96 8.13 -8.09
C LEU A 358 25.44 8.01 -7.73
N ASN A 359 26.18 7.06 -8.32
CA ASN A 359 27.62 6.94 -8.08
C ASN A 359 28.44 8.05 -8.76
N GLU A 360 27.98 8.54 -9.91
CA GLU A 360 28.72 9.49 -10.76
C GLU A 360 28.38 10.96 -10.45
N ASN A 361 27.20 11.23 -9.87
CA ASN A 361 26.67 12.59 -9.69
C ASN A 361 26.32 12.86 -8.21
N PRO A 362 27.29 13.27 -7.38
CA PRO A 362 27.08 13.51 -5.94
C PRO A 362 26.10 14.65 -5.63
N GLN A 363 25.80 15.54 -6.59
CA GLN A 363 24.82 16.62 -6.48
C GLN A 363 23.37 16.10 -6.41
N ILE A 364 23.14 14.87 -6.87
CA ILE A 364 21.82 14.24 -6.87
C ILE A 364 21.60 13.55 -5.52
N GLN A 365 20.53 13.95 -4.82
CA GLN A 365 20.19 13.42 -3.49
C GLN A 365 19.36 12.13 -3.60
N SER A 366 18.49 12.04 -4.60
CA SER A 366 17.66 10.89 -4.89
C SER A 366 17.36 10.82 -6.37
N PHE A 367 17.38 9.61 -6.95
CA PHE A 367 17.07 9.36 -8.35
C PHE A 367 16.55 7.94 -8.49
N SER A 368 15.28 7.78 -8.83
CA SER A 368 14.62 6.47 -8.87
C SER A 368 13.61 6.37 -9.99
N ALA A 369 13.49 5.19 -10.60
CA ALA A 369 12.37 4.87 -11.45
C ALA A 369 11.15 4.43 -10.63
N PHE A 370 9.96 4.73 -11.12
CA PHE A 370 8.71 4.30 -10.52
C PHE A 370 7.74 3.76 -11.57
N SER A 371 6.83 2.89 -11.14
CA SER A 371 5.67 2.51 -11.93
C SER A 371 4.40 2.54 -11.07
N SER A 372 3.29 2.87 -11.69
CA SER A 372 1.94 2.82 -11.10
C SER A 372 1.02 2.17 -12.11
N VAL A 373 0.59 0.94 -11.83
CA VAL A 373 -0.26 0.17 -12.76
C VAL A 373 -1.67 0.07 -12.19
N SER A 374 -2.61 0.58 -12.97
CA SER A 374 -4.05 0.53 -12.73
C SER A 374 -4.72 -0.49 -13.63
N ASN A 375 -6.04 -0.69 -13.53
CA ASN A 375 -6.72 -1.75 -14.28
C ASN A 375 -6.56 -1.59 -15.80
N HIS A 376 -6.71 -0.38 -16.33
CA HIS A 376 -6.73 -0.12 -17.78
C HIS A 376 -5.57 0.74 -18.29
N THR A 377 -4.73 1.27 -17.40
CA THR A 377 -3.60 2.13 -17.76
C THR A 377 -2.45 1.96 -16.77
N GLY A 378 -1.24 2.34 -17.16
CA GLY A 378 -0.06 2.33 -16.31
C GLY A 378 0.80 3.56 -16.57
N LEU A 379 1.40 4.09 -15.52
CA LEU A 379 2.40 5.13 -15.59
C LEU A 379 3.77 4.54 -15.27
N PHE A 380 4.78 4.98 -16.02
CA PHE A 380 6.18 4.70 -15.73
C PHE A 380 6.99 5.98 -15.86
N GLY A 381 7.97 6.18 -14.99
CA GLY A 381 8.74 7.39 -14.99
C GLY A 381 9.99 7.35 -14.13
N ILE A 382 10.71 8.47 -14.15
CA ILE A 382 11.84 8.77 -13.26
C ILE A 382 11.45 9.91 -12.35
N GLN A 383 11.76 9.78 -11.07
CA GLN A 383 11.62 10.82 -10.06
C GLN A 383 12.99 11.12 -9.46
N ALA A 384 13.32 12.40 -9.31
CA ALA A 384 14.60 12.84 -8.79
C ALA A 384 14.50 14.05 -7.87
N THR A 385 15.47 14.15 -6.97
CA THR A 385 15.73 15.28 -6.08
C THR A 385 17.21 15.65 -6.23
N THR A 386 17.50 16.90 -6.54
CA THR A 386 18.87 17.39 -6.81
C THR A 386 19.04 18.81 -6.30
N ALA A 387 20.29 19.25 -6.15
CA ALA A 387 20.60 20.66 -6.01
C ALA A 387 20.05 21.47 -7.19
N SER A 388 19.54 22.68 -6.93
CA SER A 388 18.79 23.47 -7.90
C SER A 388 19.62 23.89 -9.13
N ASP A 389 20.91 24.18 -8.92
CA ASP A 389 21.88 24.52 -9.96
C ASP A 389 22.20 23.35 -10.90
N PHE A 390 22.00 22.11 -10.45
CA PHE A 390 22.21 20.89 -11.23
C PHE A 390 20.93 20.34 -11.88
N ALA A 391 19.77 20.98 -11.66
CA ALA A 391 18.48 20.41 -12.05
C ALA A 391 18.32 20.21 -13.57
N ILE A 392 18.86 21.12 -14.39
CA ILE A 392 18.84 21.00 -15.85
C ILE A 392 19.63 19.76 -16.30
N ASN A 393 20.85 19.61 -15.79
CA ASN A 393 21.70 18.44 -16.09
C ASN A 393 21.05 17.14 -15.62
N ALA A 394 20.38 17.14 -14.47
CA ALA A 394 19.68 15.98 -13.95
C ALA A 394 18.49 15.57 -14.84
N ILE A 395 17.76 16.52 -15.42
CA ILE A 395 16.71 16.25 -16.42
C ILE A 395 17.33 15.62 -17.68
N ASP A 396 18.43 16.19 -18.19
CA ASP A 396 19.12 15.64 -19.37
C ASP A 396 19.63 14.21 -19.13
N ILE A 397 20.11 13.92 -17.91
CA ILE A 397 20.50 12.56 -17.50
C ILE A 397 19.28 11.63 -17.50
N ALA A 398 18.13 12.06 -16.95
CA ALA A 398 16.91 11.26 -16.94
C ALA A 398 16.41 10.93 -18.35
N VAL A 399 16.41 11.92 -19.24
CA VAL A 399 16.08 11.74 -20.67
C VAL A 399 17.03 10.74 -21.31
N ARG A 400 18.35 10.90 -21.11
CA ARG A 400 19.36 10.01 -21.68
C ARG A 400 19.20 8.57 -21.22
N GLU A 401 18.94 8.34 -19.93
CA GLU A 401 18.75 7.00 -19.39
C GLU A 401 17.47 6.33 -19.92
N LEU A 402 16.36 7.08 -20.05
CA LEU A 402 15.13 6.58 -20.67
C LEU A 402 15.34 6.21 -22.15
N MET A 403 15.97 7.09 -22.93
CA MET A 403 16.28 6.84 -24.34
C MET A 403 17.26 5.68 -24.53
N ALA A 404 18.24 5.55 -23.63
CA ALA A 404 19.20 4.46 -23.68
C ALA A 404 18.50 3.11 -23.48
N VAL A 405 17.60 2.98 -22.49
CA VAL A 405 16.86 1.72 -22.26
C VAL A 405 15.89 1.40 -23.40
N ALA A 406 15.36 2.42 -24.08
CA ALA A 406 14.54 2.26 -25.29
C ALA A 406 15.32 1.71 -26.50
N THR A 407 16.64 1.86 -26.50
CA THR A 407 17.49 1.47 -27.63
C THR A 407 17.88 -0.02 -27.52
N PRO A 408 17.54 -0.86 -28.51
CA PRO A 408 17.90 -2.28 -28.50
C PRO A 408 19.40 -2.49 -28.32
N GLY A 409 19.78 -3.42 -27.43
CA GLY A 409 21.19 -3.73 -27.14
C GLY A 409 21.82 -2.92 -26.00
N GLN A 410 21.16 -1.87 -25.50
CA GLN A 410 21.65 -1.06 -24.36
C GLN A 410 21.29 -1.65 -22.98
N VAL A 411 20.51 -2.72 -22.95
CA VAL A 411 20.25 -3.52 -21.75
C VAL A 411 20.98 -4.84 -21.92
N ASP A 412 22.04 -5.02 -21.15
CA ASP A 412 22.80 -6.26 -21.20
C ASP A 412 22.06 -7.41 -20.48
N LYS A 413 22.49 -8.64 -20.78
CA LYS A 413 21.87 -9.85 -20.20
C LYS A 413 22.04 -9.93 -18.68
N VAL A 414 23.16 -9.46 -18.14
CA VAL A 414 23.45 -9.54 -16.69
C VAL A 414 22.53 -8.60 -15.91
N GLN A 415 22.29 -7.40 -16.42
CA GLN A 415 21.34 -6.43 -15.87
C GLN A 415 19.92 -6.99 -15.89
N LEU A 416 19.50 -7.56 -17.03
CA LEU A 416 18.16 -8.13 -17.17
C LEU A 416 17.95 -9.34 -16.26
N ASP A 417 18.89 -10.29 -16.26
CA ASP A 417 18.80 -11.49 -15.42
C ASP A 417 18.76 -11.10 -13.93
N ARG A 418 19.57 -10.13 -13.50
CA ARG A 418 19.51 -9.57 -12.13
C ARG A 418 18.15 -8.95 -11.84
N ALA A 419 17.60 -8.15 -12.75
CA ALA A 419 16.29 -7.52 -12.57
C ALA A 419 15.16 -8.54 -12.48
N LYS A 420 15.17 -9.57 -13.33
CA LYS A 420 14.22 -10.69 -13.30
C LYS A 420 14.30 -11.43 -11.97
N GLN A 421 15.49 -11.81 -11.52
CA GLN A 421 15.65 -12.52 -10.25
C GLN A 421 15.25 -11.65 -9.06
N SER A 422 15.62 -10.36 -9.06
CA SER A 422 15.22 -9.43 -8.00
C SER A 422 13.69 -9.24 -7.96
N THR A 423 13.03 -9.22 -9.12
CA THR A 423 11.56 -9.15 -9.21
C THR A 423 10.91 -10.41 -8.65
N LYS A 424 11.40 -11.60 -9.00
CA LYS A 424 10.90 -12.88 -8.48
C LYS A 424 11.06 -12.97 -6.97
N THR A 425 12.23 -12.64 -6.46
CA THR A 425 12.52 -12.61 -5.02
C THR A 425 11.62 -11.64 -4.28
N ALA A 426 11.45 -10.41 -4.80
CA ALA A 426 10.57 -9.42 -4.19
C ALA A 426 9.11 -9.90 -4.15
N PHE A 427 8.64 -10.60 -5.20
CA PHE A 427 7.28 -11.14 -5.23
C PHE A 427 7.10 -12.26 -4.19
N LEU A 428 7.99 -13.24 -4.17
CA LEU A 428 7.93 -14.38 -3.25
C LEU A 428 8.06 -13.96 -1.78
N MET A 429 9.04 -13.11 -1.45
CA MET A 429 9.24 -12.64 -0.07
C MET A 429 8.08 -11.79 0.44
N ASN A 430 7.45 -10.98 -0.41
CA ASN A 430 6.28 -10.20 0.00
C ASN A 430 5.07 -11.10 0.35
N LEU A 431 4.92 -12.23 -0.34
CA LEU A 431 3.83 -13.19 -0.12
C LEU A 431 3.99 -14.02 1.17
N GLU A 432 5.11 -13.89 1.90
CA GLU A 432 5.27 -14.48 3.24
C GLU A 432 4.37 -13.78 4.27
N SER A 433 4.05 -12.50 4.05
CA SER A 433 3.17 -11.73 4.93
C SER A 433 1.71 -12.07 4.67
N ARG A 434 1.02 -12.66 5.67
CA ARG A 434 -0.43 -12.96 5.59
C ARG A 434 -1.30 -11.74 5.23
N MET A 435 -0.88 -10.54 5.63
CA MET A 435 -1.59 -9.29 5.30
C MET A 435 -1.46 -8.96 3.81
N VAL A 436 -0.30 -9.25 3.23
CA VAL A 436 -0.07 -9.11 1.79
C VAL A 436 -0.83 -10.20 1.03
N VAL A 437 -0.91 -11.43 1.56
CA VAL A 437 -1.67 -12.52 0.93
C VAL A 437 -3.17 -12.20 0.87
N SER A 438 -3.79 -11.72 1.96
CA SER A 438 -5.21 -11.33 1.94
C SER A 438 -5.46 -10.17 0.97
N GLU A 439 -4.55 -9.19 0.93
CA GLU A 439 -4.59 -8.07 -0.03
C GLU A 439 -4.41 -8.52 -1.48
N ASP A 440 -3.50 -9.46 -1.72
CA ASP A 440 -3.26 -10.08 -3.03
C ASP A 440 -4.51 -10.81 -3.53
N ILE A 441 -5.09 -11.70 -2.72
CA ILE A 441 -6.34 -12.42 -3.03
C ILE A 441 -7.45 -11.42 -3.37
N GLY A 442 -7.68 -10.44 -2.49
CA GLY A 442 -8.75 -9.46 -2.66
C GLY A 442 -8.61 -8.63 -3.94
N LYS A 443 -7.42 -8.09 -4.20
CA LYS A 443 -7.18 -7.22 -5.35
C LYS A 443 -7.17 -7.97 -6.68
N GLN A 444 -6.58 -9.17 -6.75
CA GLN A 444 -6.65 -9.96 -7.99
C GLN A 444 -8.10 -10.29 -8.34
N ILE A 445 -8.91 -10.71 -7.37
CA ILE A 445 -10.31 -11.05 -7.61
C ILE A 445 -11.13 -9.80 -8.00
N LEU A 446 -10.83 -8.63 -7.42
CA LEU A 446 -11.48 -7.37 -7.85
C LEU A 446 -11.13 -6.98 -9.29
N THR A 447 -9.87 -7.14 -9.70
CA THR A 447 -9.40 -6.72 -11.03
C THR A 447 -9.69 -7.74 -12.12
N GLN A 448 -9.44 -9.03 -11.85
CA GLN A 448 -9.43 -10.11 -12.84
C GLN A 448 -10.58 -11.09 -12.66
N GLY A 449 -11.28 -11.02 -11.52
CA GLY A 449 -12.38 -11.92 -11.19
C GLY A 449 -11.96 -13.23 -10.52
N GLU A 450 -10.66 -13.55 -10.54
CA GLU A 450 -10.03 -14.73 -9.95
C GLU A 450 -8.67 -14.36 -9.33
N ARG A 451 -8.06 -15.28 -8.58
CA ARG A 451 -6.66 -15.15 -8.15
C ARG A 451 -5.80 -16.09 -8.98
N LYS A 452 -4.90 -15.53 -9.78
CA LYS A 452 -3.91 -16.29 -10.54
C LYS A 452 -2.80 -16.80 -9.63
N PRO A 453 -2.34 -18.05 -9.84
CA PRO A 453 -1.27 -18.62 -9.03
C PRO A 453 0.03 -17.84 -9.23
N VAL A 454 0.86 -17.81 -8.20
CA VAL A 454 2.18 -17.15 -8.22
C VAL A 454 3.02 -17.60 -9.41
N ASP A 455 3.01 -18.89 -9.72
CA ASP A 455 3.74 -19.48 -10.85
C ASP A 455 3.39 -18.88 -12.21
N HIS A 456 2.16 -18.38 -12.38
CA HIS A 456 1.75 -17.67 -13.60
C HIS A 456 2.60 -16.42 -13.82
N TYR A 457 2.71 -15.57 -12.78
CA TYR A 457 3.52 -14.35 -12.85
C TYR A 457 5.02 -14.64 -12.93
N LEU A 458 5.50 -15.69 -12.24
CA LEU A 458 6.92 -16.10 -12.31
C LEU A 458 7.32 -16.56 -13.72
N LYS A 459 6.42 -17.24 -14.45
CA LYS A 459 6.63 -17.63 -15.86
C LYS A 459 6.68 -16.40 -16.77
N ILE A 460 5.74 -15.47 -16.62
CA ILE A 460 5.76 -14.21 -17.38
C ILE A 460 7.10 -13.48 -17.16
N VAL A 461 7.57 -13.39 -15.91
CA VAL A 461 8.86 -12.75 -15.60
C VAL A 461 10.04 -13.47 -16.25
N GLU A 462 10.02 -14.80 -16.30
CA GLU A 462 11.08 -15.59 -16.94
C GLU A 462 11.12 -15.36 -18.46
N GLU A 463 9.96 -15.22 -19.10
CA GLU A 463 9.85 -15.05 -20.55
C GLU A 463 10.21 -13.64 -21.04
N ILE A 464 10.32 -12.65 -20.14
CA ILE A 464 10.69 -11.28 -20.52
C ILE A 464 12.12 -11.24 -21.09
N THR A 465 12.23 -10.66 -22.28
CA THR A 465 13.51 -10.45 -22.99
C THR A 465 13.93 -8.98 -22.99
N ALA A 466 15.20 -8.72 -23.31
CA ALA A 466 15.70 -7.34 -23.49
C ALA A 466 14.97 -6.61 -24.63
N GLN A 467 14.49 -7.34 -25.64
CA GLN A 467 13.70 -6.79 -26.72
C GLN A 467 12.30 -6.38 -26.25
N ASP A 468 11.67 -7.15 -25.36
CA ASP A 468 10.38 -6.77 -24.76
C ASP A 468 10.51 -5.49 -23.93
N ILE A 469 11.61 -5.35 -23.17
CA ILE A 469 11.93 -4.12 -22.42
C ILE A 469 12.06 -2.93 -23.39
N ALA A 470 12.90 -3.03 -24.42
CA ALA A 470 13.10 -1.95 -25.38
C ALA A 470 11.79 -1.56 -26.08
N LYS A 471 10.98 -2.53 -26.54
CA LYS A 471 9.67 -2.29 -27.15
C LYS A 471 8.69 -1.61 -26.20
N THR A 472 8.67 -2.02 -24.93
CA THR A 472 7.80 -1.42 -23.91
C THR A 472 8.18 0.03 -23.66
N VAL A 473 9.49 0.32 -23.54
CA VAL A 473 9.96 1.70 -23.37
C VAL A 473 9.71 2.55 -24.61
N GLN A 474 9.91 2.02 -25.82
CA GLN A 474 9.54 2.73 -27.05
C GLN A 474 8.04 3.08 -27.09
N LYS A 475 7.18 2.15 -26.66
CA LYS A 475 5.74 2.39 -26.56
C LYS A 475 5.41 3.45 -25.49
N LEU A 476 6.07 3.42 -24.34
CA LEU A 476 5.97 4.48 -23.32
C LEU A 476 6.34 5.85 -23.91
N LEU A 477 7.51 5.95 -24.54
CA LEU A 477 8.04 7.21 -25.10
C LEU A 477 7.24 7.72 -26.32
N SER A 478 6.39 6.88 -26.92
CA SER A 478 5.44 7.31 -27.94
C SER A 478 4.21 8.05 -27.38
N SER A 479 3.97 7.96 -26.07
CA SER A 479 2.94 8.74 -25.38
C SER A 479 3.44 10.16 -25.06
N PRO A 480 2.55 11.15 -24.94
CA PRO A 480 2.94 12.51 -24.55
C PRO A 480 3.66 12.53 -23.19
N LEU A 481 4.73 13.31 -23.07
CA LEU A 481 5.43 13.49 -21.80
C LEU A 481 4.49 14.06 -20.72
N THR A 482 4.57 13.55 -19.49
CA THR A 482 4.12 14.27 -18.30
C THR A 482 5.33 14.70 -17.48
N MET A 483 5.43 15.99 -17.20
CA MET A 483 6.46 16.58 -16.38
C MET A 483 5.82 17.20 -15.13
N ALA A 484 6.35 16.89 -13.96
CA ALA A 484 6.00 17.58 -12.72
C ALA A 484 7.27 18.05 -12.01
N SER A 485 7.25 19.27 -11.48
CA SER A 485 8.38 19.87 -10.76
C SER A 485 7.94 20.68 -9.55
N TYR A 486 8.75 20.63 -8.49
CA TYR A 486 8.54 21.33 -7.23
C TYR A 486 9.87 21.81 -6.65
N GLY A 487 9.86 22.98 -5.99
CA GLY A 487 11.06 23.58 -5.38
C GLY A 487 11.54 24.78 -6.17
N ASP A 488 12.84 24.85 -6.48
CA ASP A 488 13.37 25.89 -7.36
C ASP A 488 13.18 25.51 -8.84
N VAL A 489 12.11 26.06 -9.46
CA VAL A 489 11.65 25.63 -10.79
C VAL A 489 11.76 26.72 -11.86
N LEU A 490 12.14 27.95 -11.48
CA LEU A 490 12.15 29.11 -12.39
C LEU A 490 13.12 28.94 -13.57
N HIS A 491 14.22 28.23 -13.35
CA HIS A 491 15.28 28.03 -14.35
C HIS A 491 15.20 26.67 -15.04
N LEU A 492 14.17 25.87 -14.78
CA LEU A 492 13.99 24.59 -15.46
C LEU A 492 13.64 24.80 -16.95
N PRO A 493 14.15 23.92 -17.84
CA PRO A 493 13.81 23.98 -19.26
C PRO A 493 12.29 23.90 -19.46
N SER A 494 11.77 24.54 -20.50
CA SER A 494 10.34 24.48 -20.81
C SER A 494 9.90 23.05 -21.15
N TYR A 495 8.62 22.75 -20.93
CA TYR A 495 8.03 21.45 -21.29
C TYR A 495 8.34 21.06 -22.74
N ASP A 496 8.11 21.97 -23.68
CA ASP A 496 8.38 21.71 -25.10
C ASP A 496 9.85 21.42 -25.38
N SER A 497 10.77 22.04 -24.65
CA SER A 497 12.21 21.80 -24.81
C SER A 497 12.58 20.38 -24.37
N VAL A 498 12.03 19.91 -23.25
CA VAL A 498 12.27 18.55 -22.74
C VAL A 498 11.55 17.51 -23.60
N SER A 499 10.29 17.76 -23.96
CA SER A 499 9.46 16.87 -24.76
C SER A 499 10.09 16.56 -26.13
N ARG A 500 10.68 17.58 -26.79
CA ARG A 500 11.41 17.40 -28.06
C ARG A 500 12.63 16.47 -27.97
N LEU A 501 13.16 16.20 -26.78
CA LEU A 501 14.30 15.29 -26.65
C LEU A 501 13.89 13.81 -26.77
N PHE A 502 12.58 13.50 -26.72
CA PHE A 502 12.04 12.15 -26.86
C PHE A 502 11.50 11.84 -28.26
N HIS A 503 11.44 12.82 -29.16
CA HIS A 503 10.77 12.74 -30.47
C HIS A 503 11.71 12.96 -31.65
#